data_AF-A0A0S8F5U7-F1
#
_entry.id   AF-A0A0S8F5U7-F1
#
_cell.length_a   1.000
_cell.length_b   1.000
_cell.length_c   1.000
_cell.angle_alpha   90.00
_cell.angle_beta   90.00
_cell.angle_gamma   90.00
#
_symmetry.space_group_name_H-M   'P 1'
#
loop_
_entity.id
_entity.type
_entity.pdbx_description
1 polymer ?
#
loop_
_entity_poly.entity_id
_entity_poly.type
_entity_poly.pdbx_seq_one_letter_code
_entity_poly.pdbx_strand_id
1 'polypeptide(L)'
;MSQPMSIFDWGIYQADKKMNSFKYYDRFATPYFGGSARYDPDENKIYLRGLFQGQGTQKECEDNLRELKGAFATFRWDERRTIEAAWKVLDSLFSHAGGYKNKNRPDDVGKQLIHITDIEAHVFAKQPDGNLRVGAKCRSTFKTSEISPISE
;
A
#
# COMPACT_ATOMS: atom_id res chain seq x y z
N MET A 1 -15.50 27.69 2.64
CA MET A 1 -15.84 26.88 1.46
C MET A 1 -14.69 25.90 1.23
N SER A 2 -14.92 24.59 1.33
CA SER A 2 -13.90 23.58 1.02
C SER A 2 -13.70 23.51 -0.49
N GLN A 3 -12.46 23.64 -0.98
CA GLN A 3 -12.17 23.44 -2.40
C GLN A 3 -12.54 22.00 -2.81
N PRO A 4 -13.05 21.79 -4.04
CA PRO A 4 -13.33 20.45 -4.54
C PRO A 4 -12.03 19.65 -4.64
N MET A 5 -12.01 18.46 -4.03
CA MET A 5 -10.87 17.54 -4.05
C MET A 5 -10.75 16.88 -5.43
N SER A 6 -9.54 16.82 -6.00
CA SER A 6 -9.32 16.14 -7.29
C SER A 6 -9.53 14.61 -7.18
N ILE A 7 -9.71 13.93 -8.31
CA ILE A 7 -9.74 12.44 -8.34
C ILE A 7 -8.48 11.86 -7.70
N PHE A 8 -7.35 12.51 -7.95
CA PHE A 8 -6.06 12.04 -7.50
C PHE A 8 -5.95 12.18 -5.97
N ASP A 9 -6.27 13.35 -5.43
CA ASP A 9 -6.30 13.60 -3.98
C ASP A 9 -7.26 12.65 -3.27
N TRP A 10 -8.43 12.41 -3.88
CA TRP A 10 -9.40 11.43 -3.39
C TRP A 10 -8.80 10.02 -3.34
N GLY A 11 -8.15 9.59 -4.41
CA GLY A 11 -7.53 8.27 -4.49
C GLY A 11 -6.43 8.05 -3.47
N ILE A 12 -5.57 9.05 -3.26
CA ILE A 12 -4.55 9.02 -2.21
C ILE A 12 -5.21 8.94 -0.82
N TYR A 13 -6.23 9.76 -0.56
CA TYR A 13 -6.99 9.71 0.69
C TYR A 13 -7.65 8.33 0.93
N GLN A 14 -8.26 7.73 -0.09
CA GLN A 14 -8.87 6.40 0.03
C GLN A 14 -7.82 5.31 0.25
N ALA A 15 -6.67 5.39 -0.43
CA ALA A 15 -5.56 4.47 -0.22
C ALA A 15 -5.01 4.57 1.21
N ASP A 16 -4.84 5.79 1.72
CA ASP A 16 -4.39 6.05 3.10
C ASP A 16 -5.39 5.51 4.13
N LYS A 17 -6.69 5.80 3.94
CA LYS A 17 -7.76 5.27 4.77
C LYS A 17 -7.78 3.74 4.77
N LYS A 18 -7.55 3.12 3.61
CA LYS A 18 -7.50 1.66 3.48
C LYS A 18 -6.30 1.07 4.21
N MET A 19 -5.12 1.66 4.06
CA MET A 19 -3.93 1.28 4.83
C MET A 19 -4.20 1.33 6.34
N ASN A 20 -4.74 2.46 6.81
CA ASN A 20 -5.08 2.64 8.22
C ASN A 20 -6.18 1.69 8.74
N SER A 21 -7.00 1.12 7.85
CA SER A 21 -8.02 0.13 8.24
C SER A 21 -7.43 -1.25 8.57
N PHE A 22 -6.23 -1.56 8.07
CA PHE A 22 -5.58 -2.86 8.27
C PHE A 22 -5.14 -3.12 9.71
N LYS A 23 -5.05 -2.09 10.56
CA LYS A 23 -4.80 -2.26 12.01
C LYS A 23 -5.91 -3.04 12.74
N TYR A 24 -7.06 -3.19 12.10
CA TYR A 24 -8.19 -3.96 12.62
C TYR A 24 -8.26 -5.37 12.03
N TYR A 25 -7.28 -5.78 11.24
CA TYR A 25 -7.26 -7.07 10.55
C TYR A 25 -6.32 -8.03 11.29
N ASP A 26 -6.87 -9.10 11.85
CA ASP A 26 -6.09 -10.18 12.51
C ASP A 26 -5.41 -11.13 11.50
N ARG A 27 -5.01 -10.63 10.33
CA ARG A 27 -4.45 -11.44 9.24
C ARG A 27 -2.94 -11.39 9.15
N PHE A 28 -2.30 -10.38 9.73
CA PHE A 28 -0.86 -10.22 9.67
C PHE A 28 -0.19 -11.06 10.75
N ALA A 29 0.77 -11.90 10.36
CA ALA A 29 1.57 -12.67 11.31
C ALA A 29 2.42 -11.77 12.20
N THR A 30 2.84 -10.61 11.68
CA THR A 30 3.50 -9.56 12.44
C THR A 30 2.50 -8.43 12.71
N PRO A 31 2.39 -7.93 13.97
CA PRO A 31 1.48 -6.85 14.33
C PRO A 31 1.58 -5.63 13.38
N TYR A 32 0.49 -5.35 12.66
CA TYR A 32 0.33 -4.13 11.88
C TYR A 32 -0.18 -3.01 12.78
N PHE A 33 0.57 -1.91 12.88
CA PHE A 33 0.18 -0.80 13.77
C PHE A 33 -0.18 0.49 13.02
N GLY A 34 0.07 0.55 11.71
CA GLY A 34 -0.35 1.69 10.89
C GLY A 34 0.21 1.65 9.48
N GLY A 35 -0.19 2.62 8.69
CA GLY A 35 0.36 2.80 7.36
C GLY A 35 -0.06 4.12 6.74
N SER A 36 0.45 4.38 5.54
CA SER A 36 0.13 5.59 4.83
C SER A 36 0.14 5.40 3.32
N ALA A 37 -0.51 6.33 2.63
CA ALA A 37 -0.36 6.51 1.18
C ALA A 37 0.14 7.93 0.89
N ARG A 38 1.15 8.05 0.03
CA ARG A 38 1.64 9.36 -0.44
C ARG A 38 1.94 9.33 -1.93
N TYR A 39 1.84 10.49 -2.58
CA TYR A 39 2.38 10.72 -3.91
C TYR A 39 3.65 11.55 -3.80
N ASP A 40 4.66 11.17 -4.58
CA ASP A 40 5.93 11.85 -4.72
C ASP A 40 5.99 12.48 -6.13
N PRO A 41 5.91 13.81 -6.26
CA PRO A 41 5.86 14.47 -7.56
C PRO A 41 7.22 14.43 -8.28
N ASP A 42 8.33 14.36 -7.55
CA ASP A 42 9.67 14.37 -8.14
C ASP A 42 9.98 13.02 -8.80
N GLU A 43 9.53 11.93 -8.18
CA GLU A 43 9.67 10.58 -8.73
C GLU A 43 8.50 10.14 -9.61
N ASN A 44 7.42 10.92 -9.60
CA ASN A 44 6.12 10.55 -10.16
C ASN A 44 5.66 9.16 -9.66
N LYS A 45 5.73 8.93 -8.34
CA LYS A 45 5.41 7.65 -7.70
C LYS A 45 4.40 7.75 -6.58
N ILE A 46 3.55 6.75 -6.47
CA ILE A 46 2.65 6.51 -5.33
C ILE A 46 3.32 5.47 -4.44
N TYR A 47 3.40 5.79 -3.16
CA TYR A 47 3.97 4.94 -2.11
C TYR A 47 2.88 4.51 -1.14
N LEU A 48 2.63 3.21 -1.05
CA LEU A 48 1.75 2.58 -0.07
C LEU A 48 2.61 1.92 1.01
N ARG A 49 2.72 2.51 2.20
CA ARG A 49 3.65 2.05 3.24
C ARG A 49 2.94 1.41 4.42
N GLY A 50 3.20 0.13 4.68
CA GLY A 50 2.75 -0.57 5.89
C GLY A 50 3.82 -0.57 6.98
N LEU A 51 3.41 -0.36 8.22
CA LEU A 51 4.26 -0.35 9.41
C LEU A 51 3.91 -1.54 10.30
N PHE A 52 4.93 -2.36 10.56
CA PHE A 52 4.81 -3.61 11.31
C PHE A 52 5.75 -3.60 12.51
N GLN A 53 5.35 -4.21 13.62
CA GLN A 53 6.20 -4.35 14.80
C GLN A 53 6.57 -5.82 15.01
N GLY A 54 7.86 -6.16 14.85
CA GLY A 54 8.37 -7.53 14.90
C GLY A 54 9.82 -7.60 15.37
N GLN A 55 10.58 -8.56 14.85
CA GLN A 55 12.01 -8.71 15.09
C GLN A 55 12.88 -7.83 14.17
N GLY A 56 12.29 -7.24 13.14
CA GLY A 56 13.00 -6.38 12.18
C GLY A 56 13.81 -7.17 11.17
N THR A 57 13.39 -8.40 10.86
CA THR A 57 14.10 -9.25 9.90
C THR A 57 13.63 -9.01 8.46
N GLN A 58 14.51 -9.28 7.50
CA GLN A 58 14.16 -9.22 6.08
C GLN A 58 13.02 -10.18 5.71
N LYS A 59 13.00 -11.37 6.33
CA LYS A 59 11.94 -12.36 6.13
C LYS A 59 10.57 -11.84 6.59
N GLU A 60 10.49 -11.26 7.79
CA GLU A 60 9.26 -10.62 8.25
C GLU A 60 8.82 -9.53 7.27
N CYS A 61 9.76 -8.74 6.75
CA CYS A 61 9.42 -7.70 5.78
C CYS A 61 8.74 -8.27 4.54
N GLU A 62 9.36 -9.28 3.92
CA GLU A 62 8.85 -9.91 2.71
C GLU A 62 7.49 -10.57 2.93
N ASP A 63 7.32 -11.30 4.03
CA ASP A 63 6.07 -11.99 4.36
C ASP A 63 4.94 -10.97 4.62
N ASN A 64 5.21 -9.90 5.36
CA ASN A 64 4.23 -8.86 5.60
C ASN A 64 3.88 -8.07 4.34
N LEU A 65 4.85 -7.84 3.45
CA LEU A 65 4.59 -7.18 2.19
C LEU A 65 3.66 -8.01 1.28
N ARG A 66 3.86 -9.33 1.23
CA ARG A 66 2.94 -10.25 0.52
C ARG A 66 1.54 -10.19 1.10
N GLU A 67 1.41 -10.29 2.43
CA GLU A 67 0.12 -10.21 3.11
C GLU A 67 -0.57 -8.86 2.88
N LEU A 68 0.18 -7.76 2.88
CA LEU A 68 -0.38 -6.43 2.64
C LEU A 68 -0.97 -6.33 1.23
N LYS A 69 -0.31 -6.89 0.22
CA LYS A 69 -0.82 -6.94 -1.16
C LYS A 69 -2.09 -7.78 -1.27
N GLY A 70 -2.13 -8.93 -0.61
CA GLY A 70 -3.34 -9.74 -0.50
C GLY A 70 -4.48 -8.99 0.19
N ALA A 71 -4.21 -8.31 1.30
CA ALA A 71 -5.18 -7.55 2.08
C ALA A 71 -5.84 -6.44 1.25
N PHE A 72 -5.08 -5.75 0.40
CA PHE A 72 -5.63 -4.81 -0.57
C PHE A 72 -6.65 -5.43 -1.52
N ALA A 73 -6.42 -6.66 -1.92
CA ALA A 73 -7.32 -7.41 -2.78
C ALA A 73 -8.38 -8.21 -2.00
N THR A 74 -8.45 -8.05 -0.67
CA THR A 74 -9.39 -8.69 0.28
C THR A 74 -9.22 -10.20 0.49
N PHE A 75 -8.09 -10.78 0.08
CA PHE A 75 -7.77 -12.21 0.26
C PHE A 75 -6.36 -12.41 0.87
N ARG A 76 -6.02 -13.64 1.29
CA ARG A 76 -4.64 -14.00 1.67
C ARG A 76 -3.76 -14.05 0.44
N TRP A 77 -2.47 -13.73 0.56
CA TRP A 77 -1.56 -13.69 -0.59
C TRP A 77 -1.70 -14.91 -1.52
N ASP A 78 -2.02 -14.62 -2.78
CA ASP A 78 -2.03 -15.56 -3.90
C ASP A 78 -1.46 -14.79 -5.08
N GLU A 79 -0.33 -15.23 -5.63
CA GLU A 79 0.41 -14.47 -6.64
C GLU A 79 -0.47 -14.13 -7.83
N ARG A 80 -1.05 -15.14 -8.49
CA ARG A 80 -1.86 -14.93 -9.70
C ARG A 80 -3.04 -14.00 -9.44
N ARG A 81 -3.81 -14.27 -8.38
CA ARG A 81 -4.99 -13.48 -8.03
C ARG A 81 -4.62 -12.04 -7.67
N THR A 82 -3.51 -11.84 -6.96
CA THR A 82 -3.06 -10.51 -6.55
C THR A 82 -2.66 -9.67 -7.75
N ILE A 83 -1.91 -10.26 -8.70
CA ILE A 83 -1.53 -9.60 -9.95
C ILE A 83 -2.76 -9.21 -10.77
N GLU A 84 -3.72 -10.12 -10.91
CA GLU A 84 -4.97 -9.88 -11.65
C GLU A 84 -5.88 -8.84 -10.98
N ALA A 85 -5.84 -8.74 -9.64
CA ALA A 85 -6.66 -7.80 -8.87
C ALA A 85 -6.02 -6.41 -8.71
N ALA A 86 -4.69 -6.29 -8.84
CA ALA A 86 -3.94 -5.09 -8.49
C ALA A 86 -4.48 -3.80 -9.17
N TRP A 87 -4.70 -3.85 -10.49
CA TRP A 87 -5.25 -2.68 -11.21
C TRP A 87 -6.69 -2.39 -10.81
N LYS A 88 -7.53 -3.40 -10.55
CA LYS A 88 -8.92 -3.21 -10.09
C LYS A 88 -8.99 -2.58 -8.71
N VAL A 89 -8.05 -2.93 -7.82
CA VAL A 89 -7.96 -2.32 -6.49
C VAL A 89 -7.64 -0.84 -6.61
N LEU A 90 -6.62 -0.48 -7.40
CA LEU A 90 -6.27 0.92 -7.63
C LEU A 90 -7.41 1.69 -8.31
N ASP A 91 -8.05 1.07 -9.31
CA ASP A 91 -9.21 1.64 -9.99
C ASP A 91 -10.35 2.00 -9.03
N SER A 92 -10.64 1.10 -8.08
CA SER A 92 -11.65 1.28 -7.04
C SER A 92 -11.29 2.39 -6.05
N LEU A 93 -10.01 2.47 -5.63
CA LEU A 93 -9.54 3.52 -4.73
C LEU A 93 -9.67 4.92 -5.34
N PHE A 94 -9.40 5.04 -6.63
CA PHE A 94 -9.46 6.30 -7.39
C PHE A 94 -10.84 6.53 -8.03
N SER A 95 -11.87 5.80 -7.57
CA SER A 95 -13.26 5.98 -7.99
C SER A 95 -14.09 6.73 -6.92
N HIS A 96 -14.80 7.79 -7.32
CA HIS A 96 -15.78 8.48 -6.48
C HIS A 96 -17.20 8.18 -6.96
N ALA A 97 -18.05 7.67 -6.07
CA ALA A 97 -19.40 7.21 -6.42
C ALA A 97 -20.33 8.33 -6.93
N GLY A 98 -20.07 9.60 -6.60
CA GLY A 98 -21.01 10.72 -6.82
C GLY A 98 -20.56 11.85 -7.75
N GLY A 99 -19.47 11.75 -8.52
CA GLY A 99 -19.05 12.91 -9.34
C GLY A 99 -18.11 12.63 -10.51
N TYR A 100 -17.19 11.67 -10.37
CA TYR A 100 -16.19 11.37 -11.40
C TYR A 100 -16.57 10.18 -12.28
N LYS A 101 -17.77 9.62 -12.10
CA LYS A 101 -18.13 8.32 -12.66
C LYS A 101 -18.37 8.28 -14.17
N ASN A 102 -18.39 9.39 -14.91
CA ASN A 102 -18.59 9.36 -16.37
C ASN A 102 -17.98 10.53 -17.17
N LYS A 103 -17.50 11.60 -16.52
CA LYS A 103 -16.98 12.80 -17.22
C LYS A 103 -15.49 12.94 -16.93
N ASN A 104 -14.66 12.79 -17.95
CA ASN A 104 -13.19 13.00 -17.92
C ASN A 104 -12.37 12.01 -17.09
N ARG A 105 -12.90 10.82 -16.79
CA ARG A 105 -12.10 9.73 -16.19
C ARG A 105 -11.49 8.89 -17.32
N PRO A 106 -10.17 8.67 -17.33
CA PRO A 106 -9.56 7.70 -18.24
C PRO A 106 -10.14 6.29 -18.02
N ASP A 107 -10.42 5.55 -19.09
CA ASP A 107 -10.94 4.18 -19.01
C ASP A 107 -9.95 3.19 -18.35
N ASP A 108 -8.69 3.61 -18.20
CA ASP A 108 -7.55 2.79 -17.81
C ASP A 108 -6.82 3.33 -16.57
N VAL A 109 -7.45 4.17 -15.73
CA VAL A 109 -6.83 4.73 -14.50
C VAL A 109 -6.10 3.67 -13.69
N GLY A 110 -6.75 2.56 -13.31
CA GLY A 110 -6.10 1.49 -12.55
C GLY A 110 -4.89 0.87 -13.26
N LYS A 111 -4.91 0.79 -14.61
CA LYS A 111 -3.78 0.30 -15.41
C LYS A 111 -2.63 1.31 -15.46
N GLN A 112 -2.91 2.60 -15.51
CA GLN A 112 -1.86 3.63 -15.46
C GLN A 112 -1.22 3.70 -14.06
N LEU A 113 -2.05 3.71 -13.03
CA LEU A 113 -1.60 3.84 -11.64
C LEU A 113 -0.71 2.67 -11.20
N ILE A 114 -0.95 1.46 -11.70
CA ILE A 114 -0.15 0.29 -11.30
C ILE A 114 1.34 0.43 -11.66
N HIS A 115 1.67 1.21 -12.69
CA HIS A 115 3.04 1.43 -13.13
C HIS A 115 3.80 2.43 -12.28
N ILE A 116 3.08 3.28 -11.54
CA ILE A 116 3.65 4.29 -10.65
C ILE A 116 3.44 3.95 -9.17
N THR A 117 2.77 2.84 -8.85
CA THR A 117 2.46 2.48 -7.45
C THR A 117 3.40 1.42 -6.93
N ASP A 118 4.15 1.79 -5.91
CA ASP A 118 4.97 0.90 -5.11
C ASP A 118 4.33 0.68 -3.74
N ILE A 119 4.55 -0.52 -3.22
CA ILE A 119 4.13 -0.92 -1.88
C ILE A 119 5.36 -1.25 -1.05
N GLU A 120 5.40 -0.73 0.17
CA GLU A 120 6.50 -0.87 1.12
C GLU A 120 6.02 -1.53 2.40
N ALA A 121 6.88 -2.35 3.00
CA ALA A 121 6.73 -2.79 4.37
C ALA A 121 7.95 -2.36 5.17
N HIS A 122 7.71 -1.78 6.34
CA HIS A 122 8.74 -1.36 7.28
C HIS A 122 8.51 -2.13 8.58
N VAL A 123 9.47 -2.97 8.97
CA VAL A 123 9.39 -3.78 10.18
C VAL A 123 10.24 -3.13 11.26
N PHE A 124 9.58 -2.69 12.31
CA PHE A 124 10.19 -2.06 13.47
C PHE A 124 10.52 -3.13 14.52
N ALA A 125 11.77 -3.13 14.98
CA ALA A 125 12.25 -3.94 16.07
C ALA A 125 12.28 -3.13 17.37
N LYS A 126 11.80 -3.74 18.46
CA LYS A 126 11.91 -3.15 19.80
C LYS A 126 13.35 -3.27 20.30
N GLN A 127 13.92 -2.14 20.69
CA GLN A 127 15.26 -2.04 21.22
C GLN A 127 15.27 -2.26 22.74
N PRO A 128 16.44 -2.55 23.36
CA PRO A 128 16.56 -2.73 24.80
C PRO A 128 16.11 -1.51 25.63
N ASP A 129 16.24 -0.30 25.06
CA ASP A 129 15.80 0.96 25.67
C ASP A 129 14.27 1.19 25.56
N GLY A 130 13.54 0.26 24.94
CA GLY A 130 12.10 0.35 24.72
C GLY A 130 11.69 1.08 23.44
N ASN A 131 12.60 1.73 22.73
CA ASN A 131 12.32 2.43 21.49
C ASN A 131 12.10 1.47 20.32
N LEU A 132 11.35 1.92 19.31
CA LEU A 132 11.19 1.22 18.04
C LEU A 132 12.17 1.79 17.01
N ARG A 133 12.92 0.92 16.35
CA ARG A 133 13.76 1.27 15.19
C ARG A 133 13.39 0.40 14.02
N VAL A 134 13.48 0.96 12.81
CA VAL A 134 13.28 0.15 11.60
C VAL A 134 14.44 -0.86 11.51
N GLY A 135 14.11 -2.14 11.55
CA GLY A 135 15.09 -3.23 11.37
C GLY A 135 15.18 -3.69 9.92
N ALA A 136 14.06 -3.68 9.20
CA ALA A 136 14.02 -4.04 7.79
C ALA A 136 13.01 -3.18 7.01
N LYS A 137 13.37 -2.88 5.75
CA LYS A 137 12.54 -2.20 4.77
C LYS A 137 12.59 -2.98 3.46
N CYS A 138 11.45 -3.17 2.83
CA CYS A 138 11.34 -3.85 1.55
C CYS A 138 10.25 -3.19 0.72
N ARG A 139 10.45 -3.18 -0.60
CA ARG A 139 9.49 -2.65 -1.58
C ARG A 139 9.16 -3.69 -2.63
N SER A 140 8.02 -3.51 -3.25
CA SER A 140 7.59 -4.24 -4.43
C SER A 140 6.75 -3.31 -5.28
N THR A 141 6.72 -3.52 -6.59
CA THR A 141 5.69 -2.88 -7.41
C THR A 141 4.34 -3.49 -7.04
N PHE A 142 3.25 -2.75 -7.18
CA PHE A 142 1.94 -3.32 -6.86
C PHE A 142 1.56 -4.51 -7.76
N LYS A 143 2.19 -4.63 -8.94
CA LYS A 143 1.90 -5.65 -9.97
C LYS A 143 2.70 -6.94 -9.87
N THR A 144 3.92 -6.95 -9.32
CA THR A 144 4.81 -8.13 -9.39
C THR A 144 4.86 -8.90 -8.09
N SER A 145 5.40 -10.12 -8.05
CA SER A 145 5.70 -10.83 -6.80
C SER A 145 7.10 -10.54 -6.26
N GLU A 146 7.95 -9.91 -7.09
CA GLU A 146 9.32 -9.55 -6.75
C GLU A 146 9.34 -8.52 -5.61
N ILE A 147 10.15 -8.82 -4.59
CA ILE A 147 10.37 -7.96 -3.43
C ILE A 147 11.85 -7.64 -3.38
N SER A 148 12.18 -6.37 -3.19
CA SER A 148 13.55 -5.89 -3.06
C SER A 148 13.75 -5.25 -1.70
N PRO A 149 14.87 -5.52 -1.00
CA PRO A 149 15.23 -4.74 0.19
C PRO A 149 15.45 -3.27 -0.19
N ILE A 150 15.14 -2.37 0.75
CA ILE A 150 15.46 -0.94 0.62
C ILE A 150 16.65 -0.69 1.54
N SER A 151 17.82 -0.46 0.94
CA SER A 151 19.01 -0.02 1.66
C SER A 151 18.84 1.44 2.12
N GLU A 152 19.28 1.76 3.34
CA GLU A 152 19.41 3.14 3.81
C GLU A 152 20.64 3.83 3.20
#